data_AF-A0A556RV63-F1
#
_entry.id   AF-A0A556RV63-F1
#
_cell.length_a   1.000
_cell.length_b   1.000
_cell.length_c   1.000
_cell.angle_alpha   90.00
_cell.angle_beta   90.00
_cell.angle_gamma   90.00
#
_symmetry.space_group_name_H-M   'P 1'
#
loop_
_entity.id
_entity.type
_entity.pdbx_description
1 polymer ?
#
loop_
_entity_poly.entity_id
_entity_poly.type
_entity_poly.pdbx_seq_one_letter_code
_entity_poly.pdbx_strand_id
1 'polypeptide(L)' 'MPTKKRKVWVVQLQESHSITIAMSSNIVSLSCCAYYYQPKLSDNLVIISVLSTMTNKHLR' A
#
# COMPACT_ATOMS: atom_id res chain seq x y z
N MET A 1 5.57 -8.40 7.50
CA MET A 1 5.06 -9.00 6.25
C MET A 1 4.54 -7.87 5.34
N PRO A 2 4.87 -7.82 4.04
CA PRO A 2 4.55 -6.67 3.20
C PRO A 2 3.04 -6.42 3.04
N THR A 3 2.63 -5.14 3.08
CA THR A 3 1.22 -4.72 3.00
C THR A 3 0.50 -5.27 1.77
N LYS A 4 1.18 -5.31 0.61
CA LYS A 4 0.63 -5.90 -0.63
C LYS A 4 0.18 -7.35 -0.44
N LYS A 5 1.01 -8.17 0.23
CA LYS A 5 0.73 -9.60 0.43
C LYS A 5 -0.39 -9.79 1.46
N ARG A 6 -0.46 -8.95 2.50
CA ARG A 6 -1.59 -8.95 3.44
C ARG A 6 -2.92 -8.59 2.77
N LYS A 7 -2.95 -7.63 1.84
CA LYS A 7 -4.16 -7.30 1.07
C LYS A 7 -4.70 -8.48 0.27
N VAL A 8 -3.82 -9.27 -0.36
CA VAL A 8 -4.23 -10.50 -1.07
C VAL A 8 -4.88 -11.49 -0.11
N TRP A 9 -4.29 -11.66 1.08
CA TRP A 9 -4.84 -12.56 2.10
C TRP A 9 -6.20 -12.11 2.64
N VAL A 10 -6.43 -10.79 2.76
CA VAL A 10 -7.76 -10.24 3.12
C VAL A 10 -8.82 -10.69 2.11
N VAL A 11 -8.53 -10.57 0.81
CA VAL A 11 -9.45 -10.98 -0.27
C VAL A 11 -9.69 -12.48 -0.24
N GLN A 12 -8.63 -13.27 -0.14
CA GLN A 12 -8.73 -14.73 -0.10
C GLN A 12 -9.57 -15.23 1.10
N LEU A 13 -9.41 -14.61 2.27
CA LEU A 13 -10.20 -14.95 3.46
C LEU A 13 -11.67 -14.55 3.31
N GLN A 14 -11.94 -13.38 2.74
CA GLN A 14 -13.30 -12.93 2.44
C GLN A 14 -14.01 -13.88 1.47
N GLU A 15 -13.35 -14.28 0.38
CA GLU A 15 -13.92 -15.19 -0.63
C GLU A 15 -14.14 -16.60 -0.07
N SER A 16 -13.19 -17.11 0.72
CA SER A 16 -13.23 -18.49 1.22
C SER A 16 -14.22 -18.68 2.38
N HIS A 17 -14.46 -17.64 3.20
CA HIS A 17 -15.23 -17.75 4.44
C HIS A 17 -16.43 -16.80 4.51
N SER A 18 -16.70 -16.03 3.44
CA SER A 18 -17.77 -15.03 3.39
C SER A 18 -17.74 -14.01 4.54
N ILE A 19 -16.55 -13.72 5.07
CA ILE A 19 -16.36 -12.77 6.19
C ILE A 19 -16.12 -11.34 5.69
N THR A 20 -16.43 -10.35 6.53
CA THR A 20 -16.25 -8.93 6.19
C THR A 20 -14.77 -8.55 6.04
N ILE A 21 -14.49 -7.51 5.24
CA ILE A 21 -13.14 -6.94 5.07
C ILE A 21 -12.55 -6.51 6.42
N ALA A 22 -13.37 -6.00 7.35
CA ALA A 22 -12.92 -5.59 8.68
C ALA A 22 -12.40 -6.78 9.50
N MET A 23 -13.15 -7.90 9.48
CA MET A 23 -12.74 -9.12 10.15
C MET A 23 -11.48 -9.73 9.53
N SER A 24 -11.46 -9.88 8.19
CA SER A 24 -10.28 -10.43 7.51
C SER A 24 -9.05 -9.54 7.65
N SER A 25 -9.20 -8.22 7.66
CA SER A 25 -8.12 -7.27 7.92
C SER A 25 -7.56 -7.42 9.34
N ASN A 26 -8.41 -7.59 10.36
CA ASN A 26 -7.98 -7.82 11.73
C ASN A 26 -7.18 -9.13 11.87
N ILE A 27 -7.67 -10.21 11.24
CA ILE A 27 -7.01 -11.53 11.24
C ILE A 27 -5.58 -11.44 10.67
N VAL A 28 -5.40 -10.74 9.55
CA VAL A 28 -4.07 -10.60 8.92
C VAL A 28 -3.22 -9.49 9.53
N SER A 29 -3.66 -8.89 10.66
CA SER A 29 -3.02 -7.76 11.31
C SER A 29 -2.77 -6.58 10.34
N LEU A 30 -3.79 -6.22 9.58
CA LEU A 30 -3.81 -5.09 8.66
C LEU A 30 -4.89 -4.10 9.13
N SER A 31 -4.55 -2.83 9.26
CA SER A 31 -5.56 -1.80 9.49
C SER A 31 -6.48 -1.68 8.26
N CYS A 32 -7.79 -1.50 8.47
CA CYS A 32 -8.72 -1.20 7.38
C CYS A 32 -8.27 0.02 6.56
N CYS A 33 -7.70 1.05 7.22
CA CYS A 33 -7.17 2.22 6.52
C CYS A 33 -6.02 1.83 5.58
N ALA A 34 -5.11 0.97 6.05
CA ALA A 34 -4.00 0.47 5.24
C ALA A 34 -4.47 -0.45 4.10
N TYR A 35 -5.58 -1.18 4.29
CA TYR A 35 -6.23 -1.96 3.24
C TYR A 35 -6.74 -1.07 2.11
N TYR A 36 -7.51 -0.02 2.43
CA TYR A 36 -8.07 0.89 1.42
C TYR A 36 -7.05 1.87 0.84
N TYR A 37 -5.94 2.14 1.54
CA TYR A 37 -4.91 3.03 1.05
C TYR A 37 -4.27 2.48 -0.23
N GLN A 38 -4.56 3.11 -1.36
CA GLN A 38 -3.78 2.93 -2.59
C GLN A 38 -2.68 3.98 -2.58
N PRO A 39 -1.39 3.58 -2.62
CA PRO A 39 -0.31 4.53 -2.82
C PRO A 39 -0.57 5.26 -4.12
N LYS A 40 -0.80 6.58 -4.05
CA LYS A 40 -0.88 7.41 -5.24
C LYS A 40 0.51 7.44 -5.85
N LEU A 41 0.70 6.69 -6.93
CA LEU A 41 1.97 6.60 -7.65
C LEU A 41 2.44 8.00 -8.10
N SER A 42 1.48 8.88 -8.43
CA SER A 42 1.73 10.24 -8.90
C SER A 42 2.56 11.08 -7.92
N ASP A 43 2.19 11.10 -6.64
CA ASP A 43 2.84 11.99 -5.66
C ASP A 43 4.29 11.55 -5.41
N ASN A 44 4.52 10.25 -5.29
CA ASN A 44 5.84 9.70 -5.06
C ASN A 44 6.77 9.88 -6.27
N LEU A 45 6.27 9.71 -7.49
CA LEU A 45 7.07 9.91 -8.70
C LEU A 45 7.44 11.38 -8.91
N VAL A 46 6.52 12.31 -8.63
CA VAL A 46 6.80 13.75 -8.69
C VAL A 46 7.86 14.13 -7.65
N ILE A 47 7.73 13.67 -6.40
CA ILE A 47 8.74 13.93 -5.35
C ILE A 47 10.10 13.34 -5.73
N ILE A 48 10.15 12.09 -6.22
CA ILE A 48 11.39 11.44 -6.68
C ILE A 48 12.01 12.21 -7.85
N SER A 49 11.19 12.68 -8.80
CA SER A 49 11.65 13.47 -9.95
C SER A 49 12.23 14.82 -9.53
N VAL A 50 11.55 15.55 -8.65
CA VAL A 50 12.03 16.83 -8.10
C VAL A 50 13.32 16.63 -7.31
N LEU A 51 13.40 15.60 -6.46
CA LEU A 51 14.61 15.30 -5.72
C LEU A 51 15.78 14.92 -6.64
N SER A 52 15.52 14.13 -7.69
CA SER A 52 16.54 13.74 -8.67
C SER A 52 17.06 14.93 -9.47
N THR A 53 16.17 15.85 -9.87
CA THR A 53 16.56 17.08 -10.57
C THR A 53 17.35 18.02 -9.68
N MET A 54 17.00 18.17 -8.39
CA MET A 54 17.81 18.94 -7.43
C MET A 54 19.19 18.30 -7.20
N THR A 55 19.24 16.98 -7.03
CA THR A 55 20.49 16.23 -6.82
C THR A 55 21.42 16.37 -8.03
N ASN A 56 20.88 16.19 -9.25
CA ASN A 56 21.66 16.36 -10.49
C ASN A 56 22.15 17.80 -10.70
N LYS A 57 21.39 18.80 -10.25
CA LYS A 57 21.78 20.22 -10.34
C LYS A 57 22.92 20.57 -9.38
N HIS A 58 23.02 19.89 -8.23
CA HIS A 58 24.07 20.12 -7.23
C HIS A 58 25.34 19.27 -7.44
N LEU A 59 25.27 18.22 -8.26
CA LEU A 59 26.41 17.35 -8.59
C LEU A 59 27.26 17.85 -9.77
N ARG A 60 26.84 18.95 -10.43
CA ARG A 60 27.56 19.62 -11.52
C ARG A 60 28.13 20.95 -11.05
#